data_AF-V6F0C0-F1
#
_entry.id   AF-V6F0C0-F1
#
_cell.length_a   1.000
_cell.length_b   1.000
_cell.length_c   1.000
_cell.angle_alpha   90.00
_cell.angle_beta   90.00
_cell.angle_gamma   90.00
#
_symmetry.space_group_name_H-M   'P 1'
#
loop_
_entity.id
_entity.type
_entity.pdbx_description
1 polymer ?
#
loop_
_entity_poly.entity_id
_entity_poly.type
_entity_poly.pdbx_seq_one_letter_code
_entity_poly.pdbx_strand_id
1 'polypeptide(L)'
;MDFLSRVKKEMSEGIARAIFEDAGYRVIDAGVEKVFREVACLSPLEYAKLAMPDAVRKLPDFMVMNREQDQKYLIEVKYRDSWSKAVLSEVKDQVALFGEMILLSINASADNPRKFKDSPSRFIRCCALRLNAGVYEMEMRNNRGWEPVDKLDDDAGLWWATWPLWEKFPQLKEDGNSKTLSLAVKTLKGILTE
;
A
#
# COMPACT_ATOMS: atom_id res chain seq x y z
N MET A 1 -4.74 12.18 14.68
CA MET A 1 -4.24 12.45 13.32
C MET A 1 -4.64 13.86 12.97
N ASP A 2 -3.76 14.69 12.43
CA ASP A 2 -4.14 16.01 11.94
C ASP A 2 -5.00 15.89 10.65
N PHE A 3 -5.69 16.97 10.28
CA PHE A 3 -6.60 16.98 9.14
C PHE A 3 -5.89 16.63 7.82
N LEU A 4 -4.68 17.15 7.58
CA LEU A 4 -3.95 16.91 6.34
C LEU A 4 -3.54 15.44 6.20
N SER A 5 -3.04 14.84 7.28
CA SER A 5 -2.71 13.41 7.34
C SER A 5 -3.94 12.54 7.05
N ARG A 6 -5.12 12.92 7.57
CA ARG A 6 -6.38 12.21 7.29
C ARG A 6 -6.79 12.34 5.82
N VAL A 7 -6.68 13.53 5.24
CA VAL A 7 -6.98 13.78 3.83
C VAL A 7 -6.04 12.96 2.94
N LYS A 8 -4.72 13.01 3.19
CA LYS A 8 -3.72 12.22 2.44
C LYS A 8 -4.04 10.71 2.50
N LYS A 9 -4.44 10.19 3.67
CA LYS A 9 -4.86 8.79 3.85
C LYS A 9 -6.06 8.44 2.96
N GLU A 10 -7.18 9.15 3.14
CA GLU A 10 -8.43 8.91 2.39
C GLU A 10 -8.22 8.99 0.87
N MET A 11 -7.42 9.95 0.41
CA MET A 11 -7.11 10.10 -1.02
C MET A 11 -6.26 8.94 -1.53
N SER A 12 -5.27 8.49 -0.75
CA SER A 12 -4.38 7.39 -1.13
C SER A 12 -5.13 6.07 -1.23
N GLU A 13 -5.99 5.79 -0.24
CA GLU A 13 -6.90 4.65 -0.23
C GLU A 13 -7.88 4.71 -1.41
N GLY A 14 -8.52 5.86 -1.63
CA GLY A 14 -9.45 6.04 -2.74
C GLY A 14 -8.80 5.82 -4.10
N ILE A 15 -7.55 6.25 -4.28
CA ILE A 15 -6.80 6.04 -5.53
C ILE A 15 -6.41 4.58 -5.70
N ALA A 16 -5.92 3.92 -4.64
CA ALA A 16 -5.63 2.49 -4.67
C ALA A 16 -6.88 1.68 -5.04
N ARG A 17 -8.03 1.97 -4.41
CA ARG A 17 -9.33 1.37 -4.74
C ARG A 17 -9.67 1.56 -6.21
N ALA A 18 -9.64 2.79 -6.71
CA ALA A 18 -10.01 3.09 -8.10
C ALA A 18 -9.13 2.34 -9.10
N ILE A 19 -7.83 2.21 -8.83
CA ILE A 19 -6.90 1.44 -9.66
C ILE A 19 -7.32 -0.04 -9.73
N PHE A 20 -7.65 -0.65 -8.58
CA PHE A 20 -8.03 -2.06 -8.52
C PHE A 20 -9.41 -2.32 -9.13
N GLU A 21 -10.42 -1.51 -8.80
CA GLU A 21 -11.78 -1.67 -9.29
C GLU A 21 -11.88 -1.50 -10.81
N ASP A 22 -11.19 -0.50 -11.37
CA ASP A 22 -11.14 -0.28 -12.81
C ASP A 22 -10.48 -1.46 -13.55
N ALA A 23 -9.52 -2.12 -12.89
CA ALA A 23 -8.90 -3.35 -13.39
C ALA A 23 -9.72 -4.63 -13.17
N GLY A 24 -10.97 -4.51 -12.69
CA GLY A 24 -11.89 -5.62 -12.51
C GLY A 24 -11.69 -6.40 -11.20
N TYR A 25 -10.84 -5.93 -10.30
CA TYR A 25 -10.75 -6.49 -8.95
C TYR A 25 -11.95 -6.07 -8.10
N ARG A 26 -12.32 -6.93 -7.16
CA ARG A 26 -13.27 -6.60 -6.08
C ARG A 26 -12.47 -6.08 -4.89
N VAL A 27 -12.79 -4.87 -4.43
CA VAL A 27 -12.12 -4.21 -3.30
C VAL A 27 -13.11 -4.09 -2.14
N ILE A 28 -12.79 -4.72 -1.01
CA ILE A 28 -13.57 -4.66 0.23
C ILE A 28 -12.80 -3.81 1.23
N ASP A 29 -13.44 -2.78 1.80
CA ASP A 29 -12.87 -2.03 2.93
C ASP A 29 -12.76 -2.95 4.15
N ALA A 30 -11.55 -3.10 4.67
CA ALA A 30 -11.28 -3.84 5.89
C ALA A 30 -10.80 -2.93 7.04
N GLY A 31 -10.35 -1.71 6.73
CA GLY A 31 -9.82 -0.78 7.72
C GLY A 31 -10.80 -0.49 8.85
N VAL A 32 -10.30 -0.44 10.09
CA VAL A 32 -11.13 -0.32 11.30
C VAL A 32 -12.09 0.87 11.28
N GLU A 33 -11.67 2.00 10.70
CA GLU A 33 -12.48 3.22 10.56
C GLU A 33 -13.62 3.07 9.54
N LYS A 34 -13.46 2.17 8.56
CA LYS A 34 -14.49 1.86 7.57
C LYS A 34 -15.49 0.84 8.12
N VAL A 35 -15.02 -0.12 8.90
CA VAL A 35 -15.84 -1.17 9.54
C VAL A 35 -16.65 -0.61 10.71
N PHE A 36 -16.02 0.17 11.60
CA PHE A 36 -16.66 0.78 12.76
C PHE A 36 -16.73 2.29 12.57
N ARG A 37 -17.78 2.79 11.91
CA ARG A 37 -17.89 4.22 11.55
C ARG A 37 -17.83 5.15 12.76
N GLU A 38 -18.26 4.64 13.91
CA GLU A 38 -18.24 5.33 15.20
C GLU A 38 -16.81 5.63 15.67
N VAL A 39 -15.81 4.83 15.29
CA VAL A 39 -14.42 5.07 15.68
C VAL A 39 -13.76 6.17 14.86
N ALA A 40 -14.26 6.45 13.65
CA ALA A 40 -13.67 7.42 12.73
C ALA A 40 -13.76 8.88 13.23
N CYS A 41 -14.61 9.14 14.22
CA CYS A 41 -14.81 10.46 14.83
C CYS A 41 -14.10 10.61 16.17
N LEU A 42 -13.44 9.56 16.68
CA LEU A 42 -12.81 9.58 17.99
C LEU A 42 -11.42 10.23 17.94
N SER A 43 -11.10 10.97 18.99
CA SER A 43 -9.71 11.38 19.26
C SER A 43 -8.85 10.14 19.60
N PRO A 44 -7.51 10.23 19.47
CA PRO A 44 -6.63 9.13 19.84
C PRO A 44 -6.80 8.64 21.29
N LEU A 45 -7.11 9.55 22.22
CA LEU A 45 -7.36 9.23 23.62
C LEU A 45 -8.68 8.48 23.82
N GLU A 46 -9.74 8.87 23.11
CA GLU A 46 -11.03 8.18 23.15
C GLU A 46 -10.94 6.81 22.49
N TYR A 47 -10.24 6.71 21.37
CA TYR A 47 -9.98 5.45 20.68
C TYR A 47 -9.23 4.46 21.57
N ALA A 48 -8.19 4.92 22.29
CA ALA A 48 -7.43 4.10 23.21
C ALA A 48 -8.29 3.54 24.36
N LYS A 49 -9.29 4.31 24.83
CA LYS A 49 -10.20 3.89 25.91
C LYS A 49 -11.16 2.78 25.49
N LEU A 50 -11.41 2.59 24.19
CA LEU A 50 -12.24 1.48 23.71
C LEU A 50 -11.61 0.11 23.99
N ALA A 51 -10.30 0.06 24.25
CA ALA A 51 -9.56 -1.18 24.52
C ALA A 51 -9.81 -2.28 23.47
N MET A 52 -9.97 -1.86 22.21
CA MET A 52 -10.22 -2.79 21.09
C MET A 52 -9.08 -3.81 20.96
N PRO A 53 -9.37 -5.08 20.65
CA PRO A 53 -8.35 -6.09 20.41
C PRO A 53 -7.33 -5.65 19.35
N ASP A 54 -6.07 -6.03 19.51
CA ASP A 54 -4.98 -5.66 18.59
C ASP A 54 -5.30 -5.98 17.14
N ALA A 55 -5.86 -7.17 16.87
CA ALA A 55 -6.29 -7.56 15.54
C ALA A 55 -7.27 -6.56 14.93
N VAL A 56 -8.28 -6.11 15.69
CA VAL A 56 -9.28 -5.14 15.19
C VAL A 56 -8.62 -3.78 14.89
N ARG A 57 -7.73 -3.32 15.77
CA ARG A 57 -7.03 -2.04 15.60
C ARG A 57 -6.07 -2.02 14.42
N LYS A 58 -5.56 -3.20 14.04
CA LYS A 58 -4.53 -3.40 13.03
C LYS A 58 -5.08 -3.98 11.73
N LEU A 59 -6.40 -3.99 11.54
CA LEU A 59 -7.02 -4.45 10.29
C LEU A 59 -6.37 -3.75 9.08
N PRO A 60 -6.09 -4.49 7.99
CA PRO A 60 -5.58 -3.91 6.76
C PRO A 60 -6.62 -2.98 6.13
N ASP A 61 -6.20 -2.04 5.30
CA ASP A 61 -7.11 -1.13 4.61
C ASP A 61 -8.08 -1.87 3.68
N PHE A 62 -7.58 -2.84 2.90
CA PHE A 62 -8.39 -3.59 1.93
C PHE A 62 -8.20 -5.11 1.98
N MET A 63 -9.27 -5.81 1.60
CA MET A 63 -9.19 -7.13 0.97
C MET A 63 -9.49 -6.99 -0.52
N VAL A 64 -8.53 -7.35 -1.37
CA VAL A 64 -8.63 -7.29 -2.83
C VAL A 64 -8.67 -8.71 -3.40
N MET A 65 -9.62 -8.96 -4.30
CA MET A 65 -9.81 -10.26 -4.93
C MET A 65 -10.02 -10.11 -6.43
N ASN A 66 -9.51 -11.06 -7.21
CA ASN A 66 -9.90 -11.12 -8.62
C ASN A 66 -11.37 -11.55 -8.77
N ARG A 67 -11.90 -11.43 -9.99
CA ARG A 67 -13.31 -11.69 -10.28
C ARG A 67 -13.73 -13.12 -9.94
N GLU A 68 -12.81 -14.07 -10.13
CA GLU A 68 -12.95 -15.51 -9.88
C GLU A 68 -12.82 -15.87 -8.39
N GLN A 69 -12.27 -14.96 -7.57
CA GLN A 69 -12.02 -15.12 -6.12
C GLN A 69 -11.06 -16.26 -5.73
N ASP A 70 -10.24 -16.74 -6.67
CA ASP A 70 -9.16 -17.70 -6.38
C ASP A 70 -7.86 -16.99 -5.98
N GLN A 71 -7.72 -15.69 -6.27
CA GLN A 71 -6.64 -14.83 -5.79
C GLN A 71 -7.18 -13.81 -4.79
N LYS A 72 -6.50 -13.71 -3.63
CA LYS A 72 -6.90 -12.85 -2.52
C LYS A 72 -5.67 -12.17 -1.94
N TYR A 73 -5.78 -10.87 -1.67
CA TYR A 73 -4.70 -10.05 -1.16
C TYR A 73 -5.21 -9.18 -0.03
N LEU A 74 -4.54 -9.21 1.12
CA LEU A 74 -4.69 -8.18 2.14
C LEU A 74 -3.75 -7.03 1.79
N ILE A 75 -4.28 -5.81 1.71
CA ILE A 75 -3.53 -4.64 1.28
C ILE A 75 -3.56 -3.57 2.36
N GLU A 76 -2.38 -3.08 2.71
CA GLU A 76 -2.17 -1.87 3.51
C GLU A 76 -1.62 -0.77 2.59
N VAL A 77 -2.16 0.45 2.69
CA VAL A 77 -1.78 1.59 1.85
C VAL A 77 -1.00 2.60 2.69
N LYS A 78 0.23 2.91 2.26
CA LYS A 78 1.05 3.96 2.87
C LYS A 78 1.39 5.04 1.87
N TYR A 79 1.02 6.28 2.19
CA TYR A 79 1.52 7.46 1.50
C TYR A 79 2.71 8.05 2.25
N ARG A 80 3.78 8.39 1.52
CA ARG A 80 4.92 9.12 2.05
C ARG A 80 5.40 10.18 1.08
N ASP A 81 5.88 11.28 1.64
CA ASP A 81 6.53 12.31 0.84
C ASP A 81 7.85 11.75 0.26
N SER A 82 8.61 10.97 1.03
CA SER A 82 9.81 10.24 0.60
C SER A 82 9.81 8.77 1.07
N TRP A 83 10.49 7.89 0.33
CA TRP A 83 10.62 6.48 0.69
C TRP A 83 11.72 6.25 1.73
N SER A 84 11.45 5.40 2.72
CA SER A 84 12.42 4.84 3.65
C SER A 84 11.96 3.46 4.11
N LYS A 85 12.92 2.58 4.42
CA LYS A 85 12.75 1.29 5.07
C LYS A 85 11.90 1.36 6.34
N ALA A 86 11.86 2.50 7.03
CA ALA A 86 11.04 2.69 8.24
C ALA A 86 9.56 2.34 8.03
N VAL A 87 9.02 2.55 6.83
CA VAL A 87 7.63 2.20 6.49
C VAL A 87 7.37 0.70 6.63
N LEU A 88 8.37 -0.15 6.39
CA LEU A 88 8.24 -1.60 6.52
C LEU A 88 8.07 -2.01 7.99
N SER A 89 8.70 -1.28 8.91
CA SER A 89 8.60 -1.55 10.35
C SER A 89 7.22 -1.21 10.90
N GLU A 90 6.53 -0.20 10.34
CA GLU A 90 5.20 0.22 10.78
C GLU A 90 4.12 -0.85 10.58
N VAL A 91 4.30 -1.70 9.58
CA VAL A 91 3.32 -2.74 9.20
C VAL A 91 3.70 -4.13 9.72
N LYS A 92 4.86 -4.27 10.38
CA LYS A 92 5.36 -5.55 10.91
C LYS A 92 4.35 -6.24 11.83
N ASP A 93 3.74 -5.47 12.73
CA ASP A 93 2.74 -5.98 13.67
C ASP A 93 1.47 -6.45 12.96
N GLN A 94 1.07 -5.77 11.87
CA GLN A 94 -0.08 -6.21 11.07
C GLN A 94 0.24 -7.54 10.39
N VAL A 95 1.43 -7.66 9.78
CA VAL A 95 1.89 -8.90 9.13
C VAL A 95 1.97 -10.06 10.13
N ALA A 96 2.40 -9.79 11.38
CA ALA A 96 2.42 -10.80 12.43
C ALA A 96 1.02 -11.31 12.82
N LEU A 97 -0.02 -10.47 12.69
CA LEU A 97 -1.40 -10.81 13.03
C LEU A 97 -2.16 -11.45 11.87
N PHE A 98 -1.93 -10.98 10.64
CA PHE A 98 -2.74 -11.31 9.46
C PHE A 98 -2.03 -12.21 8.45
N GLY A 99 -0.73 -12.48 8.64
CA GLY A 99 0.06 -13.28 7.72
C GLY A 99 0.60 -12.45 6.55
N GLU A 100 0.71 -13.06 5.37
CA GLU A 100 1.23 -12.39 4.19
C GLU A 100 0.32 -11.23 3.75
N MET A 101 0.92 -10.06 3.53
CA MET A 101 0.23 -8.84 3.12
C MET A 101 0.96 -8.13 2.01
N ILE A 102 0.22 -7.38 1.19
CA ILE A 102 0.78 -6.45 0.22
C ILE A 102 0.79 -5.06 0.84
N LEU A 103 1.99 -4.49 0.99
CA LEU A 103 2.15 -3.08 1.26
C LEU A 103 2.13 -2.32 -0.07
N LEU A 104 1.06 -1.56 -0.33
CA LEU A 104 0.97 -0.61 -1.43
C LEU A 104 1.49 0.73 -0.95
N SER A 105 2.50 1.26 -1.64
CA SER A 105 3.19 2.48 -1.25
C SER A 105 3.08 3.55 -2.33
N ILE A 106 2.75 4.76 -1.90
CA ILE A 106 2.74 5.97 -2.73
C ILE A 106 3.87 6.87 -2.25
N ASN A 107 4.86 7.10 -3.11
CA ASN A 107 6.02 7.96 -2.85
C ASN A 107 5.94 9.22 -3.72
N ALA A 108 5.65 10.36 -3.10
CA ALA A 108 5.44 11.63 -3.81
C ALA A 108 6.71 12.19 -4.47
N SER A 109 7.88 11.97 -3.86
CA SER A 109 9.18 12.47 -4.32
C SER A 109 10.04 11.40 -5.00
N ALA A 110 9.45 10.28 -5.42
CA ALA A 110 10.19 9.21 -6.09
C ALA A 110 11.07 9.76 -7.21
N ASP A 111 12.35 9.40 -7.25
CA ASP A 111 13.28 9.87 -8.28
C ASP A 111 12.93 9.36 -9.69
N ASN A 112 13.53 9.94 -10.74
CA ASN A 112 13.46 9.41 -12.11
C ASN A 112 14.86 9.05 -12.63
N PRO A 113 15.47 7.95 -12.13
CA PRO A 113 16.89 7.66 -12.35
C PRO A 113 17.26 7.34 -13.82
N ARG A 114 16.31 7.13 -14.73
CA ARG A 114 16.59 6.79 -16.13
C ARG A 114 15.89 7.67 -17.16
N LYS A 115 15.35 8.84 -16.77
CA LYS A 115 14.48 9.66 -17.65
C LYS A 115 13.40 8.81 -18.33
N PHE A 116 12.86 7.80 -17.63
CA PHE A 116 11.72 7.07 -18.16
C PHE A 116 10.61 8.08 -18.44
N LYS A 117 9.88 7.87 -19.54
CA LYS A 117 8.62 8.55 -19.84
C LYS A 117 7.83 8.59 -18.53
N ASP A 118 7.41 9.78 -18.11
CA ASP A 118 6.92 10.09 -16.76
C ASP A 118 5.79 9.14 -16.32
N SER A 119 6.19 7.97 -15.82
CA SER A 119 5.32 6.80 -15.69
C SER A 119 4.75 6.77 -14.28
N PRO A 120 3.44 6.51 -14.14
CA PRO A 120 2.78 6.34 -12.85
C PRO A 120 3.46 5.40 -11.86
N SER A 121 4.05 4.33 -12.38
CA SER A 121 4.73 3.29 -11.61
C SER A 121 5.98 3.71 -10.86
N ARG A 122 6.43 4.93 -11.13
CA ARG A 122 7.48 5.57 -10.35
C ARG A 122 6.97 5.96 -8.97
N PHE A 123 5.72 6.39 -8.87
CA PHE A 123 5.13 6.92 -7.63
C PHE A 123 4.36 5.85 -6.86
N ILE A 124 3.73 4.90 -7.55
CA ILE A 124 2.93 3.84 -6.92
C ILE A 124 3.61 2.48 -7.15
N ARG A 125 3.99 1.83 -6.07
CA ARG A 125 4.63 0.51 -6.06
C ARG A 125 4.12 -0.34 -4.89
N CYS A 126 4.48 -1.60 -4.86
CA CYS A 126 4.05 -2.53 -3.82
C CYS A 126 5.11 -3.59 -3.51
N CYS A 127 5.03 -4.19 -2.34
CA CYS A 127 5.84 -5.36 -1.98
C CYS A 127 5.00 -6.31 -1.14
N ALA A 128 5.28 -7.62 -1.24
CA ALA A 128 4.72 -8.60 -0.32
C ALA A 128 5.60 -8.67 0.93
N LEU A 129 4.95 -8.79 2.08
CA LEU A 129 5.57 -8.86 3.39
C LEU A 129 5.02 -10.08 4.11
N ARG A 130 5.89 -10.83 4.79
CA ARG A 130 5.49 -12.00 5.57
C ARG A 130 6.36 -12.18 6.79
N LEU A 131 5.85 -12.95 7.75
CA LEU A 131 6.63 -13.49 8.85
C LEU A 131 6.81 -14.99 8.61
N ASN A 132 8.03 -15.42 8.27
CA ASN A 132 8.37 -16.80 7.99
C ASN A 132 9.37 -17.32 9.01
N ALA A 133 9.01 -18.36 9.77
CA ALA A 133 9.84 -18.91 10.86
C ALA A 133 10.41 -17.84 11.82
N GLY A 134 9.60 -16.80 12.12
CA GLY A 134 9.99 -15.69 12.99
C GLY A 134 10.83 -14.60 12.31
N VAL A 135 11.17 -14.76 11.03
CA VAL A 135 11.91 -13.77 10.25
C VAL A 135 10.92 -12.92 9.46
N TYR A 136 11.01 -11.60 9.63
CA TYR A 136 10.20 -10.63 8.89
C TYR A 136 10.86 -10.34 7.55
N GLU A 137 10.20 -10.74 6.46
CA GLU A 137 10.77 -10.75 5.11
C GLU A 137 9.96 -9.88 4.15
N MET A 138 10.65 -9.27 3.19
CA MET A 138 10.07 -8.56 2.06
C MET A 138 10.41 -9.30 0.76
N GLU A 139 9.42 -9.41 -0.12
CA GLU A 139 9.64 -9.95 -1.45
C GLU A 139 10.24 -8.89 -2.38
N MET A 140 11.43 -9.20 -2.88
CA MET A 140 12.26 -8.32 -3.69
C MET A 140 12.06 -8.59 -5.18
N ARG A 141 11.86 -7.53 -5.97
CA ARG A 141 11.66 -7.63 -7.42
C ARG A 141 12.92 -8.06 -8.19
N ASN A 142 14.08 -7.59 -7.76
CA ASN A 142 15.36 -7.76 -8.46
C ASN A 142 15.81 -9.22 -8.55
N ASN A 143 15.65 -9.99 -7.47
CA ASN A 143 16.01 -11.41 -7.39
C ASN A 143 14.78 -12.34 -7.33
N ARG A 144 13.56 -11.79 -7.24
CA ARG A 144 12.30 -12.54 -7.03
C ARG A 144 12.36 -13.44 -5.80
N GLY A 145 13.11 -13.03 -4.79
CA GLY A 145 13.33 -13.74 -3.54
C GLY A 145 12.75 -12.99 -2.34
N TRP A 146 12.75 -13.68 -1.21
CA TRP A 146 12.41 -13.09 0.08
C TRP A 146 13.69 -12.72 0.81
N GLU A 147 13.80 -11.47 1.23
CA GLU A 147 14.94 -10.97 1.99
C GLU A 147 14.50 -10.49 3.38
N PRO A 148 15.25 -10.80 4.44
CA PRO A 148 14.95 -10.28 5.77
C PRO A 148 14.97 -8.74 5.76
N VAL A 149 13.91 -8.12 6.25
CA VAL A 149 13.78 -6.65 6.26
C VAL A 149 14.96 -6.01 6.98
N ASP A 150 15.41 -6.59 8.09
CA ASP A 150 16.54 -6.05 8.86
C ASP A 150 17.85 -5.99 8.07
N LYS A 151 18.03 -6.81 7.02
CA LYS A 151 19.22 -6.83 6.16
C LYS A 151 19.15 -5.89 4.95
N LEU A 152 17.99 -5.26 4.71
CA LEU A 152 17.83 -4.34 3.58
C LEU A 152 18.56 -3.01 3.86
N ASP A 153 19.24 -2.49 2.84
CA ASP A 153 19.81 -1.14 2.86
C ASP A 153 18.69 -0.10 2.70
N ASP A 154 18.74 0.99 3.48
CA ASP A 154 17.77 2.09 3.40
C ASP A 154 18.26 3.16 2.42
N ASP A 155 18.27 2.81 1.14
CA ASP A 155 18.66 3.69 0.05
C ASP A 155 17.57 3.84 -1.02
N ALA A 156 17.82 4.73 -1.99
CA ALA A 156 16.90 4.93 -3.11
C ALA A 156 16.70 3.66 -3.97
N GLY A 157 17.68 2.75 -3.98
CA GLY A 157 17.60 1.45 -4.65
C GLY A 157 16.52 0.55 -4.07
N LEU A 158 16.27 0.62 -2.76
CA LEU A 158 15.20 -0.13 -2.10
C LEU A 158 13.83 0.16 -2.70
N TRP A 159 13.52 1.43 -3.01
CA TRP A 159 12.28 1.79 -3.68
C TRP A 159 12.12 1.06 -5.00
N TRP A 160 13.20 0.97 -5.79
CA TRP A 160 13.19 0.31 -7.09
C TRP A 160 13.14 -1.21 -6.99
N ALA A 161 13.60 -1.77 -5.87
CA ALA A 161 13.48 -3.19 -5.55
C ALA A 161 12.05 -3.64 -5.20
N THR A 162 11.12 -2.73 -4.92
CA THR A 162 9.68 -3.06 -4.83
C THR A 162 9.08 -3.30 -6.22
N TRP A 163 7.86 -3.82 -6.31
CA TRP A 163 7.17 -4.16 -7.55
C TRP A 163 6.29 -3.03 -8.07
N PRO A 164 6.30 -2.73 -9.38
CA PRO A 164 5.17 -2.04 -10.00
C PRO A 164 3.89 -2.86 -9.80
N LEU A 165 2.75 -2.20 -9.55
CA LEU A 165 1.50 -2.90 -9.24
C LEU A 165 1.13 -3.93 -10.32
N TRP A 166 1.25 -3.60 -11.60
CA TRP A 166 0.89 -4.51 -12.69
C TRP A 166 1.71 -5.79 -12.78
N GLU A 167 2.86 -5.87 -12.12
CA GLU A 167 3.64 -7.12 -12.08
C GLU A 167 3.12 -8.07 -11.02
N LYS A 168 2.49 -7.54 -9.96
CA LYS A 168 1.86 -8.32 -8.89
C LYS A 168 0.38 -8.60 -9.15
N PHE A 169 -0.28 -7.71 -9.89
CA PHE A 169 -1.69 -7.78 -10.23
C PHE A 169 -1.84 -7.82 -11.76
N PRO A 170 -1.83 -9.01 -12.39
CA PRO A 170 -1.78 -9.14 -13.84
C PRO A 170 -2.92 -8.46 -14.60
N GLN A 171 -4.10 -8.33 -13.99
CA GLN A 171 -5.27 -7.68 -14.61
C GLN A 171 -5.06 -6.16 -14.80
N LEU A 172 -4.10 -5.55 -14.10
CA LEU A 172 -3.68 -4.16 -14.38
C LEU A 172 -2.89 -4.02 -15.68
N LYS A 173 -2.42 -5.12 -16.27
CA LYS A 173 -1.54 -5.17 -17.43
C LYS A 173 -2.29 -5.42 -18.74
N GLU A 174 -3.60 -5.68 -18.70
CA GLU A 174 -4.42 -5.71 -19.90
C GLU A 174 -4.48 -4.30 -20.50
N ASP A 175 -4.30 -4.19 -21.82
CA ASP A 175 -4.03 -2.95 -22.58
C ASP A 175 -5.00 -1.76 -22.32
N GLY A 176 -6.10 -1.98 -21.60
CA GLY A 176 -7.07 -0.96 -21.16
C GLY A 176 -6.63 -0.08 -19.98
N ASN A 177 -5.85 -0.59 -19.01
CA ASN A 177 -5.68 0.07 -17.69
C ASN A 177 -4.47 1.00 -17.58
N SER A 178 -3.65 1.07 -18.63
CA SER A 178 -2.49 1.99 -18.70
C SER A 178 -2.92 3.47 -18.56
N LYS A 179 -4.09 3.81 -19.10
CA LYS A 179 -4.70 5.14 -18.96
C LYS A 179 -5.14 5.42 -17.53
N THR A 180 -5.69 4.44 -16.83
CA THR A 180 -6.17 4.58 -15.45
C THR A 180 -5.03 4.80 -14.47
N LEU A 181 -3.95 4.03 -14.58
CA LEU A 181 -2.74 4.27 -13.81
C LEU A 181 -2.17 5.68 -14.10
N SER A 182 -2.22 6.10 -15.37
CA SER A 182 -1.79 7.45 -15.79
C SER A 182 -2.64 8.56 -15.21
N LEU A 183 -3.97 8.39 -15.18
CA LEU A 183 -4.90 9.32 -14.58
C LEU A 183 -4.75 9.36 -13.06
N ALA A 184 -4.63 8.21 -12.39
CA ALA A 184 -4.43 8.10 -10.95
C ALA A 184 -3.19 8.90 -10.50
N VAL A 185 -2.07 8.77 -11.21
CA VAL A 185 -0.86 9.54 -10.88
C VAL A 185 -0.95 10.99 -11.30
N LYS A 186 -1.64 11.33 -12.40
CA LYS A 186 -1.91 12.74 -12.72
C LYS A 186 -2.72 13.41 -11.61
N THR A 187 -3.72 12.71 -11.08
CA THR A 187 -4.52 13.17 -9.93
C THR A 187 -3.62 13.35 -8.71
N LEU A 188 -2.81 12.35 -8.35
CA LEU A 188 -1.83 12.47 -7.25
C LEU A 188 -0.93 13.69 -7.44
N LYS A 189 -0.33 13.89 -8.62
CA LYS A 189 0.54 15.04 -8.88
C LYS A 189 -0.18 16.37 -8.73
N GLY A 190 -1.42 16.49 -9.18
CA GLY A 190 -2.21 17.71 -9.02
C GLY A 190 -2.52 18.06 -7.56
N ILE A 191 -2.48 17.07 -6.66
CA ILE A 191 -2.67 17.24 -5.22
C ILE A 191 -1.35 17.57 -4.51
N LEU A 192 -0.20 17.22 -5.11
CA LEU A 192 1.13 17.35 -4.52
C LEU A 192 1.82 18.69 -4.81
N THR A 193 1.23 19.54 -5.65
CA THR A 193 1.85 20.79 -6.16
C THR A 193 1.25 22.09 -5.60
N GLU A 194 0.48 22.03 -4.51
CA GLU A 194 0.08 23.23 -3.75
C GLU A 194 0.71 23.26 -2.35
#